data_AF-A0A7Y3ME64-F1
#
_entry.id   AF-A0A7Y3ME64-F1
#
_cell.length_a   1.000
_cell.length_b   1.000
_cell.length_c   1.000
_cell.angle_alpha   90.00
_cell.angle_beta   90.00
_cell.angle_gamma   90.00
#
_symmetry.space_group_name_H-M   'P 1'
#
loop_
_entity.id
_entity.type
_entity.pdbx_description
1 polymer ?
#
loop_
_entity_poly.entity_id
_entity_poly.type
_entity_poly.pdbx_seq_one_letter_code
_entity_poly.pdbx_strand_id
1 'polypeptide(L)'
;PDGRPPVVHVGIIRIDGTPVYGVTSDTDGAHPVKVDDHHFRYTIRFAAPGLLPGSYHLRGLAMDPEGIRVFDTQERLFQVNGNSIDVGIVRLDHEWEDPGSS
;
A
#
# COMPACT_ATOMS: atom_id res chain seq x y z
N PRO A 1 18.91 8.38 -17.95
CA PRO A 1 18.62 7.18 -17.12
C PRO A 1 19.59 6.06 -17.47
N ASP A 2 20.17 5.40 -16.47
CA ASP A 2 21.16 4.31 -16.64
C ASP A 2 20.53 2.96 -17.04
N GLY A 3 19.22 2.95 -17.29
CA GLY A 3 18.46 1.77 -17.72
C GLY A 3 18.10 0.83 -16.58
N ARG A 4 18.44 1.15 -15.33
CA ARG A 4 18.05 0.36 -14.16
C ARG A 4 16.58 0.62 -13.79
N PRO A 5 15.86 -0.40 -13.31
CA PRO A 5 14.49 -0.22 -12.84
C PRO A 5 14.46 0.71 -11.62
N PRO A 6 13.48 1.63 -11.52
CA PRO A 6 13.30 2.46 -10.33
C PRO A 6 12.76 1.63 -9.15
N VAL A 7 13.02 2.03 -7.92
CA VAL A 7 12.26 1.47 -6.78
C VAL A 7 10.89 2.15 -6.73
N VAL A 8 9.82 1.40 -6.47
CA VAL A 8 8.47 1.95 -6.26
C VAL A 8 8.04 1.77 -4.82
N HIS A 9 7.58 2.84 -4.18
CA HIS A 9 6.85 2.79 -2.91
C HIS A 9 5.35 2.84 -3.18
N VAL A 10 4.56 1.98 -2.52
CA VAL A 10 3.10 2.02 -2.52
C VAL A 10 2.60 2.13 -1.09
N GLY A 11 1.81 3.16 -0.80
CA GLY A 11 1.22 3.42 0.51
C GLY A 11 -0.29 3.58 0.46
N ILE A 12 -0.94 3.18 1.55
CA ILE A 12 -2.36 3.46 1.83
C ILE A 12 -2.42 4.42 3.01
N ILE A 13 -3.11 5.53 2.84
CA ILE A 13 -3.20 6.62 3.81
C ILE A 13 -4.67 6.95 4.01
N ARG A 14 -5.13 7.07 5.26
CA ARG A 14 -6.49 7.53 5.56
C ARG A 14 -6.66 8.99 5.17
N ILE A 15 -7.87 9.43 4.84
CA ILE A 15 -8.14 10.82 4.40
C ILE A 15 -7.69 11.90 5.40
N ASP A 16 -7.58 11.55 6.69
CA ASP A 16 -7.06 12.43 7.74
C ASP A 16 -5.51 12.51 7.78
N GLY A 17 -4.83 11.82 6.86
CA GLY A 17 -3.37 11.79 6.76
C GLY A 17 -2.71 10.64 7.53
N THR A 18 -3.46 9.83 8.28
CA THR A 18 -2.88 8.71 9.04
C THR A 18 -2.37 7.62 8.09
N PRO A 19 -1.07 7.25 8.14
CA PRO A 19 -0.56 6.15 7.33
C PRO A 19 -1.13 4.82 7.83
N VAL A 20 -1.63 4.01 6.90
CA VAL A 20 -2.21 2.69 7.19
C VAL A 20 -1.22 1.57 6.86
N TYR A 21 -0.60 1.66 5.69
CA TYR A 21 0.35 0.68 5.19
C TYR A 21 1.30 1.34 4.20
N GLY A 22 2.51 0.78 4.07
CA GLY A 22 3.48 1.20 3.08
C GLY A 22 4.45 0.06 2.79
N VAL A 23 4.78 -0.13 1.52
CA VAL A 23 5.73 -1.13 1.06
C VAL A 23 6.54 -0.60 -0.10
N THR A 24 7.77 -1.09 -0.25
CA THR A 24 8.62 -0.79 -1.40
C THR A 24 8.94 -2.05 -2.18
N SER A 25 9.10 -1.91 -3.49
CA SER A 25 9.36 -3.04 -4.39
C SER A 25 10.65 -3.79 -4.03
N ASP A 26 11.67 -3.10 -3.53
CA ASP A 26 12.94 -3.70 -3.13
C ASP A 26 12.82 -4.53 -1.84
N THR A 27 12.07 -4.06 -0.84
CA THR A 27 11.85 -4.79 0.42
C THR A 27 11.17 -6.15 0.17
N ASP A 28 10.25 -6.20 -0.80
CA ASP A 28 9.53 -7.42 -1.17
C ASP A 28 10.19 -8.21 -2.31
N GLY A 29 11.32 -7.74 -2.86
CA GLY A 29 11.98 -8.37 -4.02
C GLY A 29 11.13 -8.37 -5.30
N ALA A 30 10.20 -7.41 -5.44
CA ALA A 30 9.33 -7.28 -6.60
C ALA A 30 10.10 -6.75 -7.83
N HIS A 31 10.01 -7.48 -8.94
CA HIS A 31 10.65 -7.10 -10.20
C HIS A 31 9.64 -6.55 -11.20
N PRO A 32 9.94 -5.44 -11.90
CA PRO A 32 9.05 -4.92 -12.91
C PRO A 32 9.16 -5.69 -14.22
N VAL A 33 8.14 -5.49 -15.06
CA VAL A 33 8.24 -5.79 -16.49
C VAL A 33 8.74 -4.52 -17.20
N LYS A 34 9.84 -4.62 -17.96
CA LYS A 34 10.26 -3.55 -18.88
C LYS A 34 9.27 -3.48 -20.04
N VAL A 35 8.66 -2.32 -20.25
CA VAL A 35 7.64 -2.08 -21.28
C VAL A 35 8.27 -1.55 -22.57
N ASP A 36 9.25 -0.66 -22.44
CA ASP A 36 10.11 -0.15 -23.50
C ASP A 36 11.44 0.34 -22.90
N ASP A 37 12.26 1.06 -23.67
CA ASP A 37 13.58 1.52 -23.25
C ASP A 37 13.60 2.41 -22.00
N HIS A 38 12.46 3.02 -21.65
CA HIS A 38 12.36 4.00 -20.57
C HIS A 38 11.26 3.69 -19.54
N HIS A 39 10.35 2.76 -19.83
CA HIS A 39 9.22 2.48 -18.95
C HIS A 39 9.27 1.09 -18.33
N PHE A 40 8.99 1.06 -17.03
CA PHE A 40 8.88 -0.15 -16.21
C PHE A 40 7.47 -0.22 -15.61
N ARG A 41 6.88 -1.41 -15.60
CA ARG A 41 5.57 -1.67 -15.00
C ARG A 41 5.69 -2.56 -13.78
N TYR A 42 5.17 -2.05 -12.66
CA TYR A 42 4.92 -2.81 -11.45
C TYR A 42 3.45 -3.17 -11.34
N THR A 43 3.14 -4.25 -10.63
CA THR A 43 1.77 -4.63 -10.29
C THR A 43 1.76 -5.15 -8.87
N ILE A 44 0.91 -4.55 -8.04
CA ILE A 44 0.68 -4.97 -6.67
C ILE A 44 -0.80 -5.32 -6.50
N ARG A 45 -1.08 -6.35 -5.72
CA ARG A 45 -2.45 -6.80 -5.41
C ARG A 45 -2.62 -6.92 -3.90
N PHE A 46 -3.54 -6.13 -3.34
CA PHE A 46 -3.98 -6.27 -1.96
C PHE A 46 -5.19 -7.20 -1.92
N ALA A 47 -4.98 -8.48 -1.59
CA ALA A 47 -6.02 -9.49 -1.70
C ALA A 47 -7.19 -9.30 -0.70
N ALA A 48 -6.87 -8.92 0.53
CA ALA A 48 -7.85 -8.65 1.59
C ALA A 48 -7.28 -7.62 2.57
N PRO A 49 -7.26 -6.31 2.24
CA PRO A 49 -6.50 -5.29 2.97
C PRO A 49 -7.03 -4.95 4.37
N GLY A 50 -8.09 -5.61 4.85
CA GLY A 50 -8.65 -5.40 6.20
C GLY A 50 -9.18 -4.00 6.50
N LEU A 51 -9.20 -3.09 5.52
CA LEU A 51 -9.58 -1.69 5.73
C LEU A 51 -11.03 -1.56 6.23
N LEU A 52 -11.23 -0.74 7.25
CA LEU A 52 -12.57 -0.38 7.73
C LEU A 52 -13.20 0.68 6.81
N PRO A 53 -14.55 0.82 6.81
CA PRO A 53 -15.24 1.80 5.97
C PRO A 53 -14.69 3.22 6.15
N GLY A 54 -14.45 3.93 5.05
CA GLY A 54 -13.84 5.26 5.06
C GLY A 54 -13.23 5.68 3.73
N SER A 55 -12.68 6.90 3.71
CA SER A 55 -11.97 7.46 2.55
C SER A 55 -10.45 7.36 2.75
N TYR A 56 -9.75 6.98 1.68
CA TYR A 56 -8.31 6.69 1.68
C TYR A 56 -7.63 7.18 0.40
N HIS A 57 -6.34 7.46 0.50
CA HIS A 57 -5.44 7.66 -0.64
C HIS A 57 -4.59 6.42 -0.86
N LEU A 58 -4.51 5.96 -2.11
CA LEU A 58 -3.44 5.11 -2.61
C LEU A 58 -2.35 6.04 -3.16
N ARG A 59 -1.15 5.99 -2.60
CA ARG A 59 0.00 6.80 -3.00
C ARG A 59 1.08 5.92 -3.61
N GLY A 60 1.51 6.23 -4.82
CA GLY A 60 2.67 5.63 -5.48
C GLY A 60 3.80 6.65 -5.57
N LEU A 61 5.02 6.25 -5.21
CA LEU A 61 6.23 7.04 -5.38
C LEU A 61 7.19 6.30 -6.30
N ALA A 62 7.62 6.93 -7.38
CA ALA A 62 8.72 6.42 -8.20
C ALA A 62 10.03 7.02 -7.69
N MET A 63 11.00 6.16 -7.39
CA MET A 63 12.27 6.55 -6.78
C MET A 63 13.45 6.20 -7.68
N ASP A 64 14.64 6.68 -7.34
CA ASP A 64 15.88 6.18 -7.92
C ASP A 64 16.07 4.67 -7.65
N PRO A 65 16.96 3.98 -8.40
CA PRO A 65 17.21 2.56 -8.22
C PRO A 65 17.72 2.19 -6.81
N GLU A 66 18.27 3.15 -6.07
CA GLU A 66 18.73 3.01 -4.69
C GLU A 66 17.60 3.20 -3.65
N GLY A 67 16.41 3.66 -4.06
CA GLY A 67 15.26 3.87 -3.17
C GLY A 67 15.39 5.06 -2.22
N ILE A 68 16.24 6.03 -2.55
CA ILE A 68 16.57 7.20 -1.70
C ILE A 68 15.84 8.45 -2.18
N ARG A 69 15.78 8.68 -3.49
CA ARG A 69 15.26 9.93 -4.07
C ARG A 69 13.94 9.70 -4.77
N VAL A 70 12.91 10.44 -4.37
CA VAL A 70 11.61 10.46 -5.06
C VAL A 70 11.71 11.34 -6.31
N PHE A 71 11.28 10.80 -7.45
CA PHE A 71 11.19 11.53 -8.72
C PHE A 71 9.76 11.89 -9.10
N ASP A 72 8.79 11.02 -8.79
CA ASP A 72 7.37 11.27 -9.06
C ASP A 72 6.50 10.78 -7.90
N THR A 73 5.37 11.45 -7.70
CA THR A 73 4.35 11.10 -6.72
C THR A 73 2.99 11.09 -7.39
N GLN A 74 2.28 9.97 -7.27
CA GLN A 74 0.92 9.82 -7.77
C GLN A 74 -0.01 9.42 -6.64
N GLU A 75 -1.18 10.06 -6.58
CA GLU A 75 -2.19 9.77 -5.57
C GLU A 75 -3.54 9.50 -6.20
N ARG A 76 -4.28 8.55 -5.65
CA ARG A 76 -5.67 8.24 -6.02
C ARG A 76 -6.53 8.11 -4.78
N LEU A 77 -7.59 8.90 -4.71
CA LEU A 77 -8.62 8.77 -3.68
C LEU A 77 -9.49 7.55 -3.98
N PHE A 78 -9.80 6.75 -2.96
CA PHE A 78 -10.78 5.68 -3.03
C PHE A 78 -11.60 5.60 -1.75
N GLN A 79 -12.80 5.01 -1.85
CA GLN A 79 -13.67 4.75 -0.70
C GLN A 79 -13.78 3.26 -0.44
N VAL A 80 -13.74 2.89 0.83
CA VAL A 80 -14.08 1.56 1.33
C VAL A 80 -15.48 1.66 1.92
N ASN A 81 -16.40 0.88 1.37
CA ASN A 81 -17.78 0.78 1.86
C ASN A 81 -17.93 -0.49 2.70
N GLY A 82 -18.83 -0.47 3.69
CA GLY A 82 -19.15 -1.64 4.49
C GLY A 82 -19.98 -1.28 5.72
N ASN A 83 -20.42 -2.30 6.46
CA ASN A 83 -21.32 -2.16 7.60
C ASN A 83 -20.63 -2.47 8.95
N SER A 84 -19.30 -2.43 9.00
CA SER A 84 -18.56 -2.71 10.24
C SER A 84 -18.87 -1.65 11.29
N ILE A 85 -19.05 -2.10 12.54
CA ILE A 85 -19.13 -1.26 13.74
C ILE A 85 -17.78 -1.17 14.46
N ASP A 86 -16.75 -1.86 13.95
CA ASP A 86 -15.40 -1.80 14.50
C ASP A 86 -14.89 -0.35 14.43
N VAL A 87 -14.11 0.05 15.44
CA VAL A 87 -13.51 1.37 15.51
C VAL A 87 -12.03 1.28 15.13
N GLY A 88 -11.57 2.19 14.26
CA GLY A 88 -10.16 2.28 13.87
C GLY A 88 -9.98 2.47 12.37
N ILE A 89 -8.95 1.83 11.83
CA ILE A 89 -8.53 1.94 10.42
C ILE A 89 -8.53 0.57 9.73
N VAL A 90 -8.05 -0.46 10.42
CA VAL A 90 -8.02 -1.85 9.94
C VAL A 90 -8.73 -2.76 10.93
N ARG A 91 -9.37 -3.80 10.41
CA ARG A 91 -9.85 -4.93 11.20
C ARG A 91 -8.67 -5.84 11.51
N LEU A 92 -8.53 -6.20 12.78
CA LEU A 92 -7.59 -7.21 13.24
C LEU A 92 -8.35 -8.51 13.48
N ASP A 93 -7.73 -9.64 13.13
CA ASP A 93 -8.25 -10.96 13.52
C ASP A 93 -8.17 -11.07 15.04
N HIS A 94 -9.32 -11.26 15.67
CA HIS A 94 -9.45 -11.32 17.13
C HIS A 94 -10.58 -12.27 17.53
N GLU A 95 -10.43 -12.86 18.71
CA GLU A 95 -11.43 -13.70 19.36
C GLU A 95 -11.59 -13.22 20.81
N TRP A 96 -12.82 -13.30 21.32
CA TRP A 96 -13.08 -13.08 22.74
C TRP A 96 -13.05 -14.43 23.44
N GLU A 97 -12.16 -14.61 24.40
CA GLU A 97 -12.13 -15.81 25.22
C GLU A 97 -13.15 -15.69 26.37
N ASP A 98 -13.92 -16.76 26.61
CA ASP A 98 -14.76 -16.85 27.79
C ASP A 98 -13.86 -17.13 29.01
N PRO A 99 -13.88 -16.28 30.06
CA PRO A 99 -13.05 -16.48 31.25
C PRO A 99 -13.31 -17.80 32.00
N GLY A 100 -14.38 -18.53 31.69
CA GLY A 100 -14.71 -19.84 32.28
C GLY A 100 -14.24 -21.07 31.51
N SER A 101 -13.58 -20.92 30.35
CA SER A 101 -13.17 -22.05 29.51
C SER A 101 -11.71 -22.43 29.75
N SER A 102 -11.46 -23.43 30.60
CA SER A 102 -10.17 -24.13 30.74
C SER A 102 -10.35 -25.62 30.52
#